data_AF-A0A9P5CLV0-F1
#
_entry.id   AF-A0A9P5CLV0-F1
#
_cell.length_a   1.000
_cell.length_b   1.000
_cell.length_c   1.000
_cell.angle_alpha   90.00
_cell.angle_beta   90.00
_cell.angle_gamma   90.00
#
_symmetry.space_group_name_H-M   'P 1'
#
loop_
_entity.id
_entity.type
_entity.pdbx_description
1 polymer ?
#
loop_
_entity_poly.entity_id
_entity_poly.type
_entity_poly.pdbx_seq_one_letter_code
_entity_poly.pdbx_strand_id
1 'polypeptide(L)'
;MFGNLAHLVPPPPLKSHGPPKDVPPPTPVHLPQCLPGPARSYSAESGPEVQSLPALLQTLARPADQVEIAHLEALGVHVTPDIPLDRLIPDPSYVPDFARWESLTQEEVHAVDGESRLVLCNGRLSPGASKYLDLQQCLLTANDRAFRSVRRVAPKPGEQYVRLGYCHDFFRSLEIFTGYWDDTSTAKPSSTQTDGNGPTEGSGKADDAPDSEGVAFYRTSAGSSMPAQHRTQLLASFLKLVTYDFSCNLTTRQDPRLYIKSLSPDYRHSSFSSGCSFIYRTPPDRDSAKRGIVEGPIAAVSPRHTTVFPPKGRERDSVIDLSREIIAALITAQHRAREGKQEERIGQDAWWATRPRWGGGPGGPIGKEAEQLDARDTTALLVGDKDEMPTKDPVEGDNPSAAGKNSSSPSLTAGRSSSRSSWLRGSASSSSRSSELFSSSSSSSSSSSSSALQPPNPKRPRKGLAIYDAYRMVRPPAMQWDPKTRYTAIGRQRGTDYDDVFVISSLFHHVSILRVRVPDRLLGVLGSAEPDSGVAGRGRVEVWRTRWFDFFIAQDRVEAMRAVWVVMAYAMRKSQDDGTESDEGGIKVLQGRQAKEGGSKG
;
A
#
# COMPACT_ATOMS: atom_id res chain seq x y z
N MET A 1 5.92 -50.73 40.32
CA MET A 1 4.50 -50.77 39.94
C MET A 1 4.29 -49.54 39.06
N PHE A 2 4.35 -49.62 37.72
CA PHE A 2 3.24 -49.92 36.78
C PHE A 2 1.95 -49.14 37.14
N GLY A 3 1.25 -48.40 36.27
CA GLY A 3 1.30 -48.16 34.82
C GLY A 3 0.49 -46.88 34.48
N ASN A 4 0.73 -46.25 33.32
CA ASN A 4 -0.06 -46.39 32.09
C ASN A 4 -1.30 -45.47 32.01
N LEU A 5 -1.14 -44.31 31.35
CA LEU A 5 -2.20 -43.60 30.61
C LEU A 5 -1.64 -43.09 29.29
N ALA A 6 -1.22 -44.03 28.44
CA ALA A 6 -1.10 -43.83 27.01
C ALA A 6 -2.50 -43.85 26.37
N HIS A 7 -3.27 -42.76 26.51
CA HIS A 7 -4.49 -42.55 25.73
C HIS A 7 -4.76 -41.05 25.60
N LEU A 8 -4.15 -40.43 24.59
CA LEU A 8 -4.69 -39.27 23.85
C LEU A 8 -3.95 -39.12 22.50
N VAL A 9 -3.58 -40.26 21.90
CA VAL A 9 -3.18 -40.34 20.49
C VAL A 9 -4.48 -40.41 19.69
N PRO A 10 -4.77 -39.47 18.78
CA PRO A 10 -5.90 -39.62 17.88
C PRO A 10 -5.63 -40.84 16.97
N PRO A 11 -6.65 -41.68 16.67
CA PRO A 11 -6.46 -42.83 15.80
C PRO A 11 -5.97 -42.34 14.42
N PRO A 12 -5.15 -43.15 13.72
CA PRO A 12 -4.70 -42.81 12.38
C PRO A 12 -5.93 -42.60 11.48
N PRO A 13 -5.89 -41.65 10.52
CA PRO A 13 -7.00 -41.48 9.61
C PRO A 13 -7.22 -42.79 8.86
N LEU A 14 -8.44 -43.31 8.97
CA LEU A 14 -8.92 -44.44 8.18
C LEU A 14 -8.71 -44.13 6.70
N LYS A 15 -8.12 -45.09 5.99
CA LYS A 15 -7.86 -45.07 4.55
C LYS A 15 -9.16 -44.75 3.80
N SER A 16 -9.34 -43.50 3.39
CA SER A 16 -10.27 -43.13 2.34
C SER A 16 -9.46 -42.88 1.07
N HIS A 17 -9.61 -43.75 0.07
CA HIS A 17 -9.00 -43.61 -1.27
C HIS A 17 -9.65 -42.48 -2.11
N GLY A 18 -10.12 -41.42 -1.45
CA GLY A 18 -10.72 -40.26 -2.08
C GLY A 18 -10.73 -39.06 -1.13
N PRO A 19 -10.89 -37.84 -1.68
CA PRO A 19 -11.07 -36.65 -0.87
C PRO A 19 -12.23 -36.86 0.12
N PRO A 20 -12.12 -36.38 1.37
CA PRO A 20 -13.26 -36.36 2.29
C PRO A 20 -14.51 -35.81 1.59
N LYS A 21 -15.70 -36.37 1.91
CA LYS A 21 -16.98 -35.93 1.31
C LYS A 21 -17.25 -34.42 1.50
N ASP A 22 -16.55 -33.79 2.45
CA ASP A 22 -16.69 -32.39 2.82
C ASP A 22 -15.74 -31.44 2.05
N VAL A 23 -14.93 -31.93 1.10
CA VAL A 23 -14.06 -31.06 0.29
C VAL A 23 -14.92 -30.28 -0.71
N PRO A 24 -14.94 -28.93 -0.66
CA PRO A 24 -15.75 -28.14 -1.58
C PRO A 24 -15.27 -28.29 -3.04
N PRO A 25 -16.15 -28.13 -4.03
CA PRO A 25 -15.75 -28.21 -5.45
C PRO A 25 -14.65 -27.19 -5.79
N PRO A 26 -13.78 -27.48 -6.76
CA PRO A 26 -12.71 -26.58 -7.19
C PRO A 26 -13.29 -25.25 -7.66
N THR A 27 -12.72 -24.15 -7.19
CA THR A 27 -13.08 -22.82 -7.69
C THR A 27 -12.47 -22.64 -9.07
N PRO A 28 -13.26 -22.37 -10.13
CA PRO A 28 -12.72 -22.16 -11.47
C PRO A 28 -11.75 -20.99 -11.50
N VAL A 29 -10.60 -21.19 -12.15
CA VAL A 29 -9.61 -20.14 -12.39
C VAL A 29 -9.80 -19.64 -13.82
N HIS A 30 -10.32 -18.43 -13.96
CA HIS A 30 -10.39 -17.70 -15.22
C HIS A 30 -9.63 -16.41 -15.08
N LEU A 31 -8.69 -16.16 -16.00
CA LEU A 31 -7.87 -14.96 -16.00
C LEU A 31 -8.50 -13.89 -16.91
N PRO A 32 -8.41 -12.61 -16.55
CA PRO A 32 -9.01 -11.51 -17.32
C PRO A 32 -8.34 -11.35 -18.70
N GLN A 33 -9.14 -11.08 -19.73
CA GLN A 33 -8.67 -10.90 -21.12
C GLN A 33 -9.24 -9.63 -21.76
N CYS A 34 -9.23 -8.51 -21.01
CA CYS A 34 -9.72 -7.23 -21.53
C CYS A 34 -8.70 -6.63 -22.51
N LEU A 35 -9.08 -6.55 -23.78
CA LEU A 35 -8.33 -5.86 -24.84
C LEU A 35 -9.22 -4.75 -25.41
N PRO A 36 -9.02 -3.48 -25.00
CA PRO A 36 -9.74 -2.34 -25.56
C PRO A 36 -9.51 -2.23 -27.08
N GLY A 37 -10.55 -1.82 -27.82
CA GLY A 37 -10.45 -1.57 -29.25
C GLY A 37 -9.61 -0.32 -29.56
N PRO A 38 -9.23 -0.10 -30.83
CA PRO A 38 -8.66 1.18 -31.22
C PRO A 38 -9.68 2.29 -30.89
N ALA A 39 -9.22 3.35 -30.24
CA ALA A 39 -10.06 4.50 -29.89
C ALA A 39 -10.84 4.93 -31.14
N ARG A 40 -12.17 4.98 -31.04
CA ARG A 40 -13.01 5.50 -32.13
C ARG A 40 -12.54 6.93 -32.41
N SER A 41 -11.97 7.14 -33.59
CA SER A 41 -11.78 8.48 -34.13
C SER A 41 -13.17 9.05 -34.33
N TYR A 42 -13.62 9.90 -33.40
CA TYR A 42 -14.77 10.75 -33.68
C TYR A 42 -14.35 11.62 -34.87
N SER A 43 -14.87 11.28 -36.04
CA SER A 43 -14.78 12.10 -37.25
C SER A 43 -15.33 13.48 -36.90
N ALA A 44 -14.59 14.53 -37.24
CA ALA A 44 -14.87 15.93 -36.90
C ALA A 44 -16.15 16.52 -37.53
N GLU A 45 -17.12 15.69 -37.94
CA GLU A 45 -18.31 16.08 -38.70
C GLU A 45 -19.64 15.84 -37.96
N SER A 46 -19.62 15.52 -36.66
CA SER A 46 -20.83 15.47 -35.85
C SER A 46 -20.65 16.12 -34.48
N GLY A 47 -21.24 17.31 -34.28
CA GLY A 47 -21.51 17.86 -32.94
C GLY A 47 -22.59 17.05 -32.22
N PRO A 48 -22.68 17.07 -30.87
CA PRO A 48 -22.38 18.18 -29.95
C PRO A 48 -21.05 18.01 -29.18
N GLU A 49 -20.63 19.06 -28.45
CA GLU A 49 -19.39 19.18 -27.67
C GLU A 49 -18.76 17.85 -27.23
N VAL A 50 -17.55 17.57 -27.72
CA VAL A 50 -16.73 16.46 -27.21
C VAL A 50 -16.46 16.74 -25.74
N GLN A 51 -17.12 16.00 -24.84
CA GLN A 51 -16.85 16.09 -23.41
C GLN A 51 -15.37 15.83 -23.16
N SER A 52 -14.71 16.73 -22.45
CA SER A 52 -13.31 16.54 -22.06
C SER A 52 -13.16 15.26 -21.24
N LEU A 53 -12.03 14.57 -21.36
CA LEU A 53 -11.71 13.36 -20.62
C LEU A 53 -11.91 13.54 -19.11
N PRO A 54 -11.46 14.63 -18.46
CA PRO A 54 -11.74 14.85 -17.05
C PRO A 54 -13.25 14.88 -16.75
N ALA A 55 -14.05 15.55 -17.58
CA ALA A 55 -15.51 15.59 -17.42
C ALA A 55 -16.14 14.20 -17.60
N LEU A 56 -15.71 13.44 -18.62
CA LEU A 56 -16.17 12.07 -18.84
C LEU A 56 -15.85 11.17 -17.63
N LEU A 57 -14.62 11.19 -17.14
CA LEU A 57 -14.21 10.40 -15.97
C LEU A 57 -14.93 10.84 -14.69
N GLN A 58 -15.26 12.12 -14.55
CA GLN A 58 -16.02 12.65 -13.41
C GLN A 58 -17.48 12.22 -13.37
N THR A 59 -18.04 11.70 -14.47
CA THR A 59 -19.37 11.05 -14.46
C THR A 59 -19.38 9.75 -13.64
N LEU A 60 -18.21 9.13 -13.42
CA LEU A 60 -18.06 7.90 -12.65
C LEU A 60 -18.14 8.18 -11.14
N ALA A 61 -19.36 8.22 -10.59
CA ALA A 61 -19.60 8.29 -9.15
C ALA A 61 -19.18 6.99 -8.43
N ARG A 62 -19.38 5.83 -9.07
CA ARG A 62 -18.97 4.50 -8.58
C ARG A 62 -18.27 3.74 -9.70
N PRO A 63 -16.93 3.87 -9.83
CA PRO A 63 -16.19 3.25 -10.93
C PRO A 63 -16.40 1.74 -11.04
N ALA A 64 -16.47 1.03 -9.91
CA ALA A 64 -16.75 -0.41 -9.88
C ALA A 64 -18.10 -0.77 -10.53
N ASP A 65 -19.05 0.17 -10.57
CA ASP A 65 -20.40 -0.04 -11.09
C ASP A 65 -20.67 0.68 -12.43
N GLN A 66 -19.78 1.53 -12.91
CA GLN A 66 -20.07 2.43 -14.03
C GLN A 66 -18.99 2.42 -15.10
N VAL A 67 -17.83 1.83 -14.83
CA VAL A 67 -16.78 1.74 -15.83
C VAL A 67 -17.18 0.79 -16.95
N GLU A 68 -16.91 1.24 -18.17
CA GLU A 68 -17.19 0.55 -19.42
C GLU A 68 -15.96 0.65 -20.33
N ILE A 69 -15.89 -0.20 -21.35
CA ILE A 69 -14.77 -0.23 -22.29
C ILE A 69 -14.53 1.13 -22.97
N ALA A 70 -15.60 1.89 -23.21
CA ALA A 70 -15.53 3.24 -23.78
C ALA A 70 -14.68 4.21 -22.94
N HIS A 71 -14.60 4.03 -21.61
CA HIS A 71 -13.75 4.85 -20.75
C HIS A 71 -12.27 4.53 -20.95
N LEU A 72 -11.93 3.25 -21.18
CA LEU A 72 -10.57 2.81 -21.50
C LEU A 72 -10.16 3.26 -22.91
N GLU A 73 -11.08 3.19 -23.87
CA GLU A 73 -10.89 3.70 -25.23
C GLU A 73 -10.71 5.21 -25.25
N ALA A 74 -11.50 5.95 -24.45
CA ALA A 74 -11.34 7.38 -24.25
C ALA A 74 -9.98 7.72 -23.60
N LEU A 75 -9.48 6.90 -22.67
CA LEU A 75 -8.12 7.04 -22.15
C LEU A 75 -7.04 6.73 -23.20
N GLY A 76 -7.41 6.11 -24.33
CA GLY A 76 -6.47 5.66 -25.36
C GLY A 76 -5.65 4.46 -24.91
N VAL A 77 -6.22 3.58 -24.07
CA VAL A 77 -5.53 2.40 -23.55
C VAL A 77 -5.36 1.37 -24.66
N HIS A 78 -4.11 0.96 -24.91
CA HIS A 78 -3.76 -0.13 -25.81
C HIS A 78 -3.00 -1.21 -25.05
N VAL A 79 -3.42 -2.47 -25.16
CA VAL A 79 -2.83 -3.58 -24.40
C VAL A 79 -2.19 -4.59 -25.34
N THR A 80 -0.89 -4.82 -25.16
CA THR A 80 -0.13 -5.92 -25.76
C THR A 80 0.05 -7.03 -24.71
N PRO A 81 -0.71 -8.14 -24.80
CA PRO A 81 -0.60 -9.25 -23.86
C PRO A 81 0.62 -10.15 -24.14
N ASP A 82 0.94 -10.99 -23.17
CA ASP A 82 1.90 -12.10 -23.25
C ASP A 82 3.28 -11.73 -23.82
N ILE A 83 3.80 -10.57 -23.43
CA ILE A 83 5.11 -10.13 -23.88
C ILE A 83 6.26 -10.91 -23.21
N PRO A 84 7.35 -11.19 -23.96
CA PRO A 84 8.60 -11.70 -23.39
C PRO A 84 9.33 -10.65 -22.52
N LEU A 85 10.33 -11.10 -21.75
CA LEU A 85 11.05 -10.26 -20.77
C LEU A 85 11.85 -9.12 -21.41
N ASP A 86 12.37 -9.31 -22.61
CA ASP A 86 13.12 -8.31 -23.38
C ASP A 86 12.26 -7.09 -23.78
N ARG A 87 10.95 -7.29 -23.94
CA ARG A 87 9.98 -6.21 -24.23
C ARG A 87 9.34 -5.61 -22.97
N LEU A 88 9.60 -6.18 -21.80
CA LEU A 88 9.03 -5.71 -20.53
C LEU A 88 9.60 -4.35 -20.13
N ILE A 89 10.85 -4.08 -20.47
CA ILE A 89 11.51 -2.80 -20.19
C ILE A 89 11.79 -2.04 -21.50
N PRO A 90 11.95 -0.71 -21.45
CA PRO A 90 12.25 0.10 -22.63
C PRO A 90 13.54 -0.27 -23.35
N ASP A 91 14.59 -0.62 -22.59
CA ASP A 91 15.91 -0.96 -23.12
C ASP A 91 16.32 -2.37 -22.69
N PRO A 92 16.33 -3.35 -23.62
CA PRO A 92 16.63 -4.74 -23.29
C PRO A 92 18.09 -4.96 -22.87
N SER A 93 19.01 -4.00 -23.06
CA SER A 93 20.40 -4.16 -22.62
C SER A 93 20.54 -4.27 -21.09
N TYR A 94 19.52 -3.85 -20.34
CA TYR A 94 19.47 -3.97 -18.89
C TYR A 94 18.89 -5.31 -18.41
N VAL A 95 18.48 -6.19 -19.33
CA VAL A 95 18.11 -7.58 -18.98
C VAL A 95 19.38 -8.37 -18.70
N PRO A 96 19.54 -8.95 -17.50
CA PRO A 96 20.69 -9.82 -17.23
C PRO A 96 20.68 -11.06 -18.13
N ASP A 97 21.87 -11.55 -18.46
CA ASP A 97 22.03 -12.83 -19.17
C ASP A 97 21.81 -14.01 -18.22
N PHE A 98 20.53 -14.28 -17.94
CA PHE A 98 20.11 -15.36 -17.06
C PHE A 98 20.55 -16.73 -17.59
N ALA A 99 20.57 -16.92 -18.91
CA ALA A 99 21.00 -18.17 -19.53
C ALA A 99 22.48 -18.43 -19.25
N ARG A 100 23.34 -17.41 -19.38
CA ARG A 100 24.73 -17.50 -18.97
C ARG A 100 24.85 -17.83 -17.49
N TRP A 101 24.16 -17.11 -16.61
CA TRP A 101 24.23 -17.34 -15.16
C TRP A 101 23.85 -18.78 -14.79
N GLU A 102 22.82 -19.33 -15.42
CA GLU A 102 22.31 -20.69 -15.18
C GLU A 102 23.24 -21.80 -15.66
N SER A 103 24.13 -21.49 -16.59
CA SER A 103 25.14 -22.43 -17.08
C SER A 103 26.41 -22.47 -16.23
N LEU A 104 26.57 -21.55 -15.28
CA LEU A 104 27.79 -21.45 -14.47
C LEU A 104 27.86 -22.52 -13.38
N THR A 105 29.06 -23.02 -13.13
CA THR A 105 29.38 -23.82 -11.95
C THR A 105 29.52 -22.95 -10.70
N GLN A 106 29.45 -23.55 -9.50
CA GLN A 106 29.52 -22.81 -8.24
C GLN A 106 30.80 -21.97 -8.08
N GLU A 107 31.93 -22.45 -8.60
CA GLU A 107 33.22 -21.73 -8.55
C GLU A 107 33.21 -20.52 -9.51
N GLU A 108 32.69 -20.70 -10.73
CA GLU A 108 32.58 -19.62 -11.72
C GLU A 108 31.61 -18.53 -11.27
N VAL A 109 30.53 -18.91 -10.58
CA VAL A 109 29.57 -17.96 -10.00
C VAL A 109 30.28 -17.00 -9.05
N HIS A 110 31.16 -17.49 -8.18
CA HIS A 110 31.91 -16.61 -7.26
C HIS A 110 32.85 -15.64 -8.00
N ALA A 111 33.43 -16.06 -9.12
CA ALA A 111 34.28 -15.20 -9.95
C ALA A 111 33.47 -14.12 -10.70
N VAL A 112 32.33 -14.52 -11.29
CA VAL A 112 31.47 -13.64 -12.12
C VAL A 112 30.55 -12.76 -11.26
N ASP A 113 30.29 -13.12 -10.00
CA ASP A 113 29.34 -12.39 -9.15
C ASP A 113 29.71 -10.91 -9.01
N GLY A 114 31.00 -10.59 -8.84
CA GLY A 114 31.47 -9.20 -8.80
C GLY A 114 31.17 -8.41 -10.07
N GLU A 115 31.38 -9.02 -11.24
CA GLU A 115 31.14 -8.40 -12.57
C GLU A 115 29.64 -8.26 -12.87
N SER A 116 28.82 -9.19 -12.37
CA SER A 116 27.38 -9.20 -12.59
C SER A 116 26.61 -8.12 -11.82
N ARG A 117 27.24 -7.50 -10.82
CA ARG A 117 26.62 -6.47 -9.98
C ARG A 117 26.74 -5.10 -10.63
N LEU A 118 25.61 -4.43 -10.80
CA LEU A 118 25.53 -3.10 -11.38
C LEU A 118 25.47 -2.03 -10.30
N VAL A 119 26.08 -0.87 -10.55
CA VAL A 119 25.91 0.30 -9.67
C VAL A 119 24.51 0.87 -9.86
N LEU A 120 23.75 0.92 -8.77
CA LEU A 120 22.40 1.48 -8.72
C LEU A 120 22.43 3.00 -8.58
N CYS A 121 21.30 3.66 -8.85
CA CYS A 121 21.11 5.11 -8.70
C CYS A 121 21.24 5.63 -7.26
N ASN A 122 21.38 4.76 -6.25
CA ASN A 122 21.68 5.13 -4.87
C ASN A 122 23.15 4.88 -4.48
N GLY A 123 24.01 4.55 -5.46
CA GLY A 123 25.42 4.24 -5.27
C GLY A 123 25.72 2.85 -4.69
N ARG A 124 24.69 2.06 -4.34
CA ARG A 124 24.87 0.66 -3.91
C ARG A 124 25.00 -0.26 -5.12
N LEU A 125 25.54 -1.45 -4.89
CA LEU A 125 25.58 -2.51 -5.90
C LEU A 125 24.25 -3.26 -5.92
N SER A 126 23.81 -3.66 -7.11
CA SER A 126 22.70 -4.58 -7.31
C SER A 126 23.05 -5.97 -6.75
N PRO A 127 22.07 -6.85 -6.52
CA PRO A 127 22.35 -8.27 -6.40
C PRO A 127 22.97 -8.81 -7.71
N GLY A 128 23.83 -9.82 -7.57
CA GLY A 128 24.56 -10.46 -8.66
C GLY A 128 24.10 -11.89 -8.96
N ALA A 129 24.86 -12.58 -9.81
CA ALA A 129 24.59 -13.94 -10.27
C ALA A 129 24.47 -14.96 -9.13
N SER A 130 25.29 -14.84 -8.07
CA SER A 130 25.23 -15.75 -6.92
C SER A 130 23.88 -15.67 -6.22
N LYS A 131 23.40 -14.45 -5.96
CA LYS A 131 22.10 -14.24 -5.31
C LYS A 131 20.95 -14.71 -6.19
N TYR A 132 21.05 -14.50 -7.50
CA TYR A 132 20.07 -14.98 -8.46
C TYR A 132 19.93 -16.51 -8.42
N LEU A 133 21.03 -17.24 -8.49
CA LEU A 133 21.03 -18.71 -8.49
C LEU A 133 20.55 -19.30 -7.16
N ASP A 134 20.91 -18.68 -6.03
CA ASP A 134 20.37 -19.05 -4.71
C ASP A 134 18.84 -18.96 -4.67
N LEU A 135 18.28 -17.86 -5.20
CA LEU A 135 16.82 -17.67 -5.26
C LEU A 135 16.18 -18.64 -6.26
N GLN A 136 16.80 -18.88 -7.41
CA GLN A 136 16.32 -19.83 -8.40
C GLN A 136 16.23 -21.24 -7.81
N GLN A 137 17.31 -21.75 -7.22
CA GLN A 137 17.33 -23.06 -6.57
C GLN A 137 16.26 -23.17 -5.49
N CYS A 138 16.10 -22.11 -4.69
CA CYS A 138 15.12 -22.04 -3.62
C CYS A 138 13.67 -22.08 -4.16
N LEU A 139 13.34 -21.28 -5.18
CA LEU A 139 12.00 -21.22 -5.79
C LEU A 139 11.63 -22.49 -6.58
N LEU A 140 12.63 -23.20 -7.11
CA LEU A 140 12.48 -24.50 -7.77
C LEU A 140 12.17 -25.66 -6.81
N THR A 141 12.20 -25.42 -5.49
CA THR A 141 11.81 -26.44 -4.50
C THR A 141 10.38 -26.91 -4.76
N ALA A 142 10.21 -28.23 -4.90
CA ALA A 142 8.90 -28.86 -5.09
C ALA A 142 7.94 -28.55 -3.93
N ASN A 143 6.66 -28.34 -4.25
CA ASN A 143 5.63 -27.90 -3.31
C ASN A 143 5.50 -28.84 -2.12
N ASP A 144 5.44 -30.14 -2.37
CA ASP A 144 5.33 -31.18 -1.34
C ASP A 144 6.49 -31.11 -0.32
N ARG A 145 7.72 -30.93 -0.79
CA ARG A 145 8.91 -30.79 0.08
C ARG A 145 8.88 -29.50 0.88
N ALA A 146 8.52 -28.39 0.22
CA ALA A 146 8.46 -27.08 0.87
C ALA A 146 7.33 -27.02 1.91
N PHE A 147 6.13 -27.50 1.59
CA PHE A 147 4.99 -27.50 2.50
C PHE A 147 5.21 -28.42 3.70
N ARG A 148 5.85 -29.59 3.53
CA ARG A 148 6.30 -30.42 4.66
C ARG A 148 7.24 -29.66 5.60
N SER A 149 8.22 -28.95 5.04
CA SER A 149 9.18 -28.15 5.81
C SER A 149 8.48 -27.04 6.61
N VAL A 150 7.58 -26.28 5.98
CA VAL A 150 6.77 -25.23 6.62
C VAL A 150 5.87 -25.79 7.72
N ARG A 151 5.19 -26.91 7.47
CA ARG A 151 4.30 -27.59 8.42
C ARG A 151 5.04 -28.33 9.52
N ARG A 152 6.39 -28.40 9.45
CA ARG A 152 7.25 -29.18 10.35
C ARG A 152 6.88 -30.67 10.38
N VAL A 153 6.52 -31.21 9.22
CA VAL A 153 6.25 -32.63 9.00
C VAL A 153 7.54 -33.31 8.51
N ALA A 154 7.75 -34.57 8.91
CA ALA A 154 8.89 -35.35 8.46
C ALA A 154 8.93 -35.46 6.92
N PRO A 155 10.13 -35.44 6.31
CA PRO A 155 10.29 -35.70 4.88
C PRO A 155 9.82 -37.11 4.53
N LYS A 156 9.51 -37.35 3.25
CA LYS A 156 9.19 -38.71 2.78
C LYS A 156 10.37 -39.66 3.05
N PRO A 157 10.11 -40.96 3.22
CA PRO A 157 11.18 -41.96 3.29
C PRO A 157 12.14 -41.81 2.11
N GLY A 158 13.44 -41.66 2.38
CA GLY A 158 14.47 -41.44 1.35
C GLY A 158 14.73 -39.97 0.98
N GLU A 159 13.89 -39.03 1.40
CA GLU A 159 14.11 -37.59 1.17
C GLU A 159 14.81 -36.91 2.35
N GLN A 160 15.68 -35.96 2.05
CA GLN A 160 16.28 -35.08 3.04
C GLN A 160 15.42 -33.85 3.32
N TYR A 161 15.49 -33.37 4.57
CA TYR A 161 14.82 -32.15 5.00
C TYR A 161 15.32 -30.92 4.21
N VAL A 162 14.41 -30.14 3.66
CA VAL A 162 14.74 -28.93 2.88
C VAL A 162 14.78 -27.71 3.81
N ARG A 163 15.89 -26.98 3.76
CA ARG A 163 16.00 -25.64 4.37
C ARG A 163 15.56 -24.60 3.35
N LEU A 164 14.41 -23.97 3.61
CA LEU A 164 13.82 -22.98 2.69
C LEU A 164 14.48 -21.59 2.75
N GLY A 165 15.33 -21.33 3.76
CA GLY A 165 16.07 -20.08 3.89
C GLY A 165 15.20 -18.84 3.69
N TYR A 166 15.58 -17.99 2.73
CA TYR A 166 14.87 -16.75 2.39
C TYR A 166 13.46 -16.99 1.81
N CYS A 167 13.19 -18.13 1.17
CA CYS A 167 11.87 -18.43 0.61
C CYS A 167 10.88 -18.98 1.63
N HIS A 168 11.28 -19.17 2.89
CA HIS A 168 10.40 -19.73 3.93
C HIS A 168 9.07 -18.96 4.03
N ASP A 169 9.11 -17.64 4.06
CA ASP A 169 7.89 -16.81 4.19
C ASP A 169 7.01 -16.86 2.95
N PHE A 170 7.60 -17.00 1.76
CA PHE A 170 6.88 -17.21 0.51
C PHE A 170 6.15 -18.55 0.51
N PHE A 171 6.87 -19.64 0.77
CA PHE A 171 6.27 -20.98 0.83
C PHE A 171 5.27 -21.13 1.97
N ARG A 172 5.48 -20.44 3.09
CA ARG A 172 4.49 -20.37 4.17
C ARG A 172 3.21 -19.67 3.72
N SER A 173 3.34 -18.59 2.97
CA SER A 173 2.18 -17.89 2.43
C SER A 173 1.46 -18.71 1.36
N LEU A 174 2.20 -19.45 0.53
CA LEU A 174 1.64 -20.32 -0.49
C LEU A 174 1.02 -21.60 0.10
N GLU A 175 1.56 -22.13 1.19
CA GLU A 175 0.98 -23.28 1.89
C GLU A 175 -0.44 -22.98 2.38
N ILE A 176 -0.69 -21.77 2.89
CA ILE A 176 -2.04 -21.32 3.28
C ILE A 176 -3.01 -21.39 2.09
N PHE A 177 -2.53 -21.16 0.85
CA PHE A 177 -3.38 -21.23 -0.33
C PHE A 177 -3.91 -22.64 -0.59
N THR A 178 -3.20 -23.69 -0.16
CA THR A 178 -3.65 -25.08 -0.34
C THR A 178 -4.94 -25.40 0.43
N GLY A 179 -5.31 -24.58 1.42
CA GLY A 179 -6.62 -24.67 2.09
C GLY A 179 -7.78 -24.20 1.22
N TYR A 180 -7.52 -23.42 0.16
CA TYR A 180 -8.56 -22.75 -0.64
C TYR A 180 -8.45 -23.04 -2.15
N TRP A 181 -7.25 -23.31 -2.65
CA TRP A 181 -6.92 -23.58 -4.05
C TRP A 181 -6.23 -24.93 -4.17
N ASP A 182 -6.53 -25.66 -5.24
CA ASP A 182 -5.83 -26.89 -5.56
C ASP A 182 -4.42 -26.56 -6.06
N ASP A 183 -3.46 -27.41 -5.69
CA ASP A 183 -2.10 -27.30 -6.19
C ASP A 183 -2.05 -27.69 -7.68
N THR A 184 -1.93 -26.70 -8.55
CA THR A 184 -1.93 -26.89 -10.01
C THR A 184 -0.70 -27.62 -10.53
N SER A 185 0.35 -27.80 -9.71
CA SER A 185 1.50 -28.66 -10.05
C SER A 185 1.19 -30.15 -9.94
N THR A 186 0.10 -30.52 -9.23
CA THR A 186 -0.34 -31.90 -9.10
C THR A 186 -1.31 -32.26 -10.22
N ALA A 187 -1.16 -33.46 -10.80
CA ALA A 187 -2.10 -33.93 -11.81
C ALA A 187 -3.50 -34.03 -11.20
N LYS A 188 -4.52 -33.47 -11.87
CA LYS A 188 -5.92 -33.60 -11.42
C LYS A 188 -6.24 -35.10 -11.33
N PRO A 189 -6.75 -35.59 -10.18
CA PRO A 189 -7.28 -36.95 -10.14
C PRO A 189 -8.42 -37.01 -11.16
N SER A 190 -8.34 -37.93 -12.11
CA SER A 190 -9.36 -38.17 -13.11
C SER A 190 -10.71 -38.35 -12.41
N SER A 191 -11.59 -37.36 -12.52
CA SER A 191 -12.99 -37.52 -12.16
C SER A 191 -13.57 -38.56 -13.12
N THR A 192 -13.77 -39.78 -12.64
CA THR A 192 -14.53 -40.81 -13.34
C THR A 192 -15.90 -40.23 -13.66
N GLN A 193 -16.13 -39.92 -14.94
CA GLN A 193 -17.47 -39.73 -15.47
C GLN A 193 -18.12 -41.13 -15.39
N THR A 194 -18.96 -41.35 -14.39
CA THR A 194 -19.87 -42.50 -14.39
C THR A 194 -21.04 -42.19 -15.31
N ASP A 195 -20.86 -42.49 -16.59
CA ASP A 195 -21.96 -42.78 -17.51
C ASP A 195 -22.19 -44.31 -17.53
N GLY A 196 -23.45 -44.72 -17.38
CA GLY A 196 -23.97 -45.96 -18.00
C GLY A 196 -23.79 -47.31 -17.28
N ASN A 197 -24.78 -47.66 -16.45
CA ASN A 197 -25.52 -48.94 -16.41
C ASN A 197 -24.89 -50.24 -17.01
N GLY A 198 -24.76 -51.29 -16.18
CA GLY A 198 -24.67 -52.70 -16.61
C GLY A 198 -23.72 -53.59 -15.76
N PRO A 199 -24.17 -54.73 -15.18
CA PRO A 199 -23.34 -55.57 -14.34
C PRO A 199 -22.60 -56.63 -15.16
N THR A 200 -21.30 -56.76 -14.95
CA THR A 200 -20.56 -57.98 -15.36
C THR A 200 -19.43 -58.26 -14.38
N GLU A 201 -19.56 -59.38 -13.68
CA GLU A 201 -18.50 -60.02 -12.92
C GLU A 201 -17.35 -60.41 -13.85
N GLY A 202 -16.12 -60.14 -13.42
CA GLY A 202 -14.92 -60.53 -14.13
C GLY A 202 -13.69 -60.31 -13.26
N SER A 203 -13.25 -61.35 -12.58
CA SER A 203 -12.01 -61.38 -11.80
C SER A 203 -10.80 -61.08 -12.69
N GLY A 204 -10.01 -60.07 -12.32
CA GLY A 204 -8.71 -59.81 -12.91
C GLY A 204 -7.81 -59.11 -11.89
N LYS A 205 -6.84 -59.84 -11.36
CA LYS A 205 -5.72 -59.29 -10.58
C LYS A 205 -5.05 -58.19 -11.41
N ALA A 206 -4.91 -57.00 -10.85
CA ALA A 206 -4.04 -55.96 -11.37
C ALA A 206 -3.00 -55.63 -10.29
N ASP A 207 -1.76 -55.63 -10.75
CA ASP A 207 -0.54 -55.66 -9.97
C ASP A 207 -0.32 -54.44 -9.07
N ASP A 208 0.41 -54.75 -8.00
CA ASP A 208 0.88 -53.91 -6.91
C ASP A 208 1.73 -52.74 -7.42
N ALA A 209 1.16 -51.53 -7.45
CA ALA A 209 1.90 -50.29 -7.59
C ALA A 209 2.16 -49.74 -6.18
N PRO A 210 3.41 -49.36 -5.83
CA PRO A 210 3.75 -49.01 -4.46
C PRO A 210 2.99 -47.75 -4.02
N ASP A 211 2.15 -47.97 -3.01
CA ASP A 211 1.36 -47.00 -2.28
C ASP A 211 2.27 -45.88 -1.78
N SER A 212 2.24 -44.71 -2.42
CA SER A 212 2.89 -43.50 -1.90
C SER A 212 2.06 -43.02 -0.70
N GLU A 213 2.29 -43.62 0.47
CA GLU A 213 1.74 -43.24 1.77
C GLU A 213 2.21 -41.84 2.19
N GLY A 214 1.68 -40.82 1.54
CA GLY A 214 1.80 -39.42 1.93
C GLY A 214 0.50 -38.94 2.57
N VAL A 215 0.60 -38.15 3.63
CA VAL A 215 -0.53 -37.37 4.15
C VAL A 215 -1.07 -36.50 3.00
N ALA A 216 -2.21 -36.89 2.43
CA ALA A 216 -2.87 -36.11 1.39
C ALA A 216 -3.57 -34.91 2.04
N PHE A 217 -3.20 -33.71 1.60
CA PHE A 217 -3.81 -32.47 2.09
C PHE A 217 -4.87 -32.02 1.10
N TYR A 218 -6.05 -31.70 1.63
CA TYR A 218 -7.21 -31.30 0.83
C TYR A 218 -7.63 -29.87 1.19
N ARG A 219 -8.32 -29.22 0.25
CA ARG A 219 -8.94 -27.91 0.50
C ARG A 219 -9.97 -28.01 1.61
N THR A 220 -9.98 -27.01 2.47
CA THR A 220 -10.95 -26.83 3.56
C THR A 220 -12.02 -25.81 3.21
N SER A 221 -11.84 -25.04 2.13
CA SER A 221 -12.70 -23.93 1.74
C SER A 221 -12.63 -23.63 0.24
N ALA A 222 -13.59 -22.88 -0.27
CA ALA A 222 -13.58 -22.40 -1.65
C ALA A 222 -12.58 -21.24 -1.84
N GLY A 223 -12.01 -21.09 -3.03
CA GLY A 223 -11.11 -19.97 -3.36
C GLY A 223 -11.77 -18.61 -3.17
N SER A 224 -13.09 -18.52 -3.35
CA SER A 224 -13.88 -17.31 -3.15
C SER A 224 -13.99 -16.86 -1.69
N SER A 225 -13.86 -17.76 -0.71
CA SER A 225 -13.83 -17.39 0.72
C SER A 225 -12.45 -16.96 1.20
N MET A 226 -11.43 -17.09 0.34
CA MET A 226 -10.15 -16.37 0.30
C MET A 226 -10.06 -15.00 1.02
N PRO A 227 -9.63 -14.88 2.30
CA PRO A 227 -9.32 -13.57 2.87
C PRO A 227 -8.32 -12.78 2.01
N ALA A 228 -8.62 -11.50 1.77
CA ALA A 228 -7.81 -10.59 0.97
C ALA A 228 -6.35 -10.48 1.46
N GLN A 229 -6.14 -10.55 2.77
CA GLN A 229 -4.82 -10.42 3.40
C GLN A 229 -3.84 -11.52 2.97
N HIS A 230 -4.30 -12.76 2.76
CA HIS A 230 -3.41 -13.85 2.32
C HIS A 230 -2.86 -13.60 0.92
N ARG A 231 -3.67 -13.03 0.02
CA ARG A 231 -3.23 -12.62 -1.32
C ARG A 231 -2.18 -11.54 -1.28
N THR A 232 -2.38 -10.51 -0.45
CA THR A 232 -1.38 -9.46 -0.24
C THR A 232 -0.10 -10.02 0.37
N GLN A 233 -0.18 -10.94 1.33
CA GLN A 233 0.99 -11.54 1.99
C GLN A 233 1.80 -12.45 1.06
N LEU A 234 1.13 -13.25 0.22
CA LEU A 234 1.80 -14.08 -0.79
C LEU A 234 2.60 -13.21 -1.76
N LEU A 235 1.97 -12.18 -2.33
CA LEU A 235 2.65 -11.28 -3.25
C LEU A 235 3.78 -10.51 -2.57
N ALA A 236 3.56 -9.99 -1.35
CA ALA A 236 4.57 -9.23 -0.64
C ALA A 236 5.79 -10.09 -0.24
N SER A 237 5.57 -11.32 0.21
CA SER A 237 6.65 -12.25 0.55
C SER A 237 7.46 -12.66 -0.68
N PHE A 238 6.80 -12.87 -1.83
CA PHE A 238 7.47 -13.12 -3.11
C PHE A 238 8.32 -11.92 -3.55
N LEU A 239 7.73 -10.72 -3.61
CA LEU A 239 8.43 -9.51 -4.07
C LEU A 239 9.62 -9.15 -3.16
N LYS A 240 9.49 -9.36 -1.86
CA LYS A 240 10.57 -9.13 -0.89
C LYS A 240 11.83 -9.95 -1.19
N LEU A 241 11.72 -11.12 -1.83
CA LEU A 241 12.88 -11.94 -2.22
C LEU A 241 13.83 -11.19 -3.17
N VAL A 242 13.28 -10.31 -4.00
CA VAL A 242 14.05 -9.54 -4.99
C VAL A 242 14.23 -8.10 -4.52
N THR A 243 13.15 -7.39 -4.17
CA THR A 243 13.20 -5.94 -3.94
C THR A 243 14.11 -5.54 -2.78
N TYR A 244 14.25 -6.40 -1.77
CA TYR A 244 15.03 -6.10 -0.56
C TYR A 244 16.50 -5.85 -0.89
N ASP A 245 17.10 -6.66 -1.76
CA ASP A 245 18.51 -6.51 -2.14
C ASP A 245 18.75 -5.28 -3.03
N PHE A 246 17.73 -4.81 -3.73
CA PHE A 246 17.74 -3.50 -4.41
C PHE A 246 17.51 -2.33 -3.44
N SER A 247 17.57 -2.55 -2.11
CA SER A 247 17.29 -1.54 -1.08
C SER A 247 15.87 -0.96 -1.17
N CYS A 248 14.91 -1.77 -1.60
CA CYS A 248 13.52 -1.39 -1.82
C CYS A 248 12.57 -2.20 -0.93
N ASN A 249 11.53 -1.54 -0.45
CA ASN A 249 10.53 -2.12 0.44
C ASN A 249 9.12 -1.79 -0.04
N LEU A 250 8.21 -2.75 0.15
CA LEU A 250 6.79 -2.52 -0.07
C LEU A 250 6.23 -1.77 1.13
N THR A 251 5.55 -0.65 0.90
CA THR A 251 4.87 0.08 1.99
C THR A 251 3.48 0.53 1.57
N THR A 252 2.55 0.40 2.52
CA THR A 252 1.20 0.96 2.47
C THR A 252 1.11 2.01 3.56
N ARG A 253 1.09 3.31 3.20
CA ARG A 253 0.98 4.40 4.18
C ARG A 253 -0.33 5.13 4.08
N GLN A 254 -0.55 5.75 2.93
CA GLN A 254 -1.76 6.47 2.61
C GLN A 254 -2.49 5.76 1.47
N ASP A 255 -3.82 5.86 1.47
CA ASP A 255 -4.66 5.32 0.41
C ASP A 255 -4.35 6.01 -0.93
N PRO A 256 -3.79 5.29 -1.93
CA PRO A 256 -3.42 5.88 -3.20
C PRO A 256 -4.65 6.27 -4.00
N ARG A 257 -4.68 7.53 -4.43
CA ARG A 257 -5.81 8.12 -5.15
C ARG A 257 -5.36 8.77 -6.43
N LEU A 258 -6.08 8.47 -7.52
CA LEU A 258 -5.94 9.17 -8.79
C LEU A 258 -6.68 10.49 -8.68
N TYR A 259 -5.97 11.60 -8.84
CA TYR A 259 -6.57 12.93 -8.76
C TYR A 259 -6.96 13.43 -10.15
N ILE A 260 -8.21 13.85 -10.28
CA ILE A 260 -8.71 14.49 -11.50
C ILE A 260 -9.20 15.89 -11.12
N LYS A 261 -8.52 16.90 -11.64
CA LYS A 261 -8.95 18.30 -11.54
C LYS A 261 -9.80 18.62 -12.76
N SER A 262 -10.84 19.42 -12.57
CA SER A 262 -11.59 20.07 -13.64
C SER A 262 -11.54 21.58 -13.41
N LEU A 263 -11.45 22.34 -14.50
CA LEU A 263 -11.42 23.81 -14.47
C LEU A 263 -12.81 24.42 -14.31
N SER A 264 -13.88 23.68 -14.63
CA SER A 264 -15.22 24.26 -14.53
C SER A 264 -15.71 24.26 -13.08
N PRO A 265 -16.29 25.39 -12.61
CA PRO A 265 -16.70 25.59 -11.22
C PRO A 265 -17.79 24.62 -10.75
N ASP A 266 -18.53 24.02 -11.70
CA ASP A 266 -19.61 23.07 -11.44
C ASP A 266 -19.11 21.64 -11.14
N TYR A 267 -17.88 21.31 -11.56
CA TYR A 267 -17.36 19.95 -11.48
C TYR A 267 -16.45 19.74 -10.27
N ARG A 268 -16.82 18.75 -9.46
CA ARG A 268 -16.13 18.38 -8.22
C ARG A 268 -14.80 17.68 -8.53
N HIS A 269 -13.76 17.98 -7.76
CA HIS A 269 -12.55 17.14 -7.72
C HIS A 269 -12.94 15.69 -7.42
N SER A 270 -12.68 14.79 -8.36
CA SER A 270 -12.91 13.36 -8.17
C SER A 270 -11.59 12.67 -7.84
N SER A 271 -11.68 11.65 -6.97
CA SER A 271 -10.54 10.82 -6.63
C SER A 271 -10.92 9.35 -6.66
N PHE A 272 -10.12 8.54 -7.35
CA PHE A 272 -10.34 7.09 -7.44
C PHE A 272 -9.27 6.35 -6.66
N SER A 273 -9.68 5.54 -5.67
CA SER A 273 -8.74 4.64 -4.99
C SER A 273 -8.50 3.39 -5.81
N SER A 274 -7.24 2.96 -5.89
CA SER A 274 -6.87 1.69 -6.53
C SER A 274 -6.75 0.53 -5.55
N GLY A 275 -6.66 0.80 -4.24
CA GLY A 275 -6.25 -0.22 -3.24
C GLY A 275 -4.86 -0.81 -3.47
N CYS A 276 -4.03 -0.20 -4.32
CA CYS A 276 -2.67 -0.66 -4.58
C CYS A 276 -1.72 -0.28 -3.43
N SER A 277 -0.56 -0.92 -3.41
CA SER A 277 0.59 -0.48 -2.63
C SER A 277 1.74 -0.14 -3.57
N PHE A 278 2.86 0.37 -3.06
CA PHE A 278 4.01 0.66 -3.90
C PHE A 278 5.30 0.09 -3.33
N ILE A 279 6.21 -0.20 -4.25
CA ILE A 279 7.63 -0.42 -3.95
C ILE A 279 8.29 0.95 -3.87
N TYR A 280 8.94 1.20 -2.74
CA TYR A 280 9.73 2.40 -2.52
C TYR A 280 11.18 2.04 -2.23
N ARG A 281 12.10 2.93 -2.61
CA ARG A 281 13.50 2.88 -2.21
C ARG A 281 13.63 3.38 -0.78
N THR A 282 14.46 2.70 0.00
CA THR A 282 14.92 3.23 1.28
C THR A 282 16.04 4.24 1.04
N PRO A 283 15.97 5.46 1.61
CA PRO A 283 17.01 6.46 1.45
C PRO A 283 18.39 5.92 1.82
N PRO A 284 19.47 6.33 1.13
CA PRO A 284 20.83 5.94 1.52
C PRO A 284 21.22 6.54 2.87
N ASP A 285 20.66 7.71 3.20
CA ASP A 285 20.86 8.39 4.48
C ASP A 285 20.21 7.64 5.65
N ARG A 286 21.02 7.35 6.67
CA ARG A 286 20.63 6.55 7.83
C ARG A 286 19.57 7.26 8.68
N ASP A 287 19.63 8.58 8.80
CA ASP A 287 18.71 9.33 9.67
C ASP A 287 17.33 9.47 9.05
N SER A 288 17.28 9.69 7.73
CA SER A 288 16.05 9.64 6.94
C SER A 288 15.41 8.25 6.99
N ALA A 289 16.19 7.18 6.86
CA ALA A 289 15.70 5.81 6.98
C ALA A 289 15.13 5.50 8.38
N LYS A 290 15.81 5.92 9.46
CA LYS A 290 15.31 5.77 10.85
C LYS A 290 14.01 6.54 11.10
N ARG A 291 13.85 7.71 10.49
CA ARG A 291 12.60 8.50 10.52
C ARG A 291 11.47 7.86 9.72
N GLY A 292 11.76 6.80 8.98
CA GLY A 292 10.82 6.08 8.14
C GLY A 292 10.50 6.83 6.84
N ILE A 293 11.41 7.68 6.35
CA ILE A 293 11.27 8.33 5.04
C ILE A 293 11.50 7.30 3.94
N VAL A 294 10.74 7.40 2.84
CA VAL A 294 10.88 6.57 1.64
C VAL A 294 10.96 7.42 0.38
N GLU A 295 11.56 6.89 -0.69
CA GLU A 295 11.74 7.57 -1.98
C GLU A 295 11.06 6.75 -3.10
N GLY A 296 10.34 7.42 -4.00
CA GLY A 296 9.65 6.76 -5.12
C GLY A 296 8.28 7.37 -5.41
N PRO A 297 7.29 6.59 -5.89
CA PRO A 297 7.26 5.13 -6.04
C PRO A 297 8.06 4.61 -7.24
N ILE A 298 8.58 3.37 -7.15
CA ILE A 298 9.26 2.65 -8.24
C ILE A 298 8.25 1.90 -9.10
N ALA A 299 7.36 1.16 -8.45
CA ALA A 299 6.33 0.36 -9.11
C ALA A 299 5.10 0.24 -8.20
N ALA A 300 3.92 0.14 -8.80
CA ALA A 300 2.69 -0.20 -8.09
C ALA A 300 2.55 -1.71 -7.93
N VAL A 301 1.94 -2.13 -6.83
CA VAL A 301 1.65 -3.53 -6.49
C VAL A 301 0.15 -3.62 -6.24
N SER A 302 -0.56 -4.37 -7.08
CA SER A 302 -2.02 -4.44 -7.11
C SER A 302 -2.50 -5.88 -6.89
N PRO A 303 -2.58 -6.33 -5.61
CA PRO A 303 -3.17 -7.63 -5.28
C PRO A 303 -4.69 -7.53 -5.38
N ARG A 304 -5.30 -8.27 -6.30
CA ARG A 304 -6.74 -8.17 -6.56
C ARG A 304 -7.57 -9.11 -5.71
N HIS A 305 -8.72 -8.57 -5.30
CA HIS A 305 -9.66 -9.26 -4.42
C HIS A 305 -10.80 -9.92 -5.19
N THR A 306 -10.96 -9.63 -6.48
CA THR A 306 -11.91 -10.31 -7.36
C THR A 306 -11.65 -11.81 -7.34
N THR A 307 -12.71 -12.60 -7.26
CA THR A 307 -12.64 -14.06 -7.16
C THR A 307 -13.35 -14.78 -8.29
N VAL A 308 -14.07 -14.05 -9.14
CA VAL A 308 -14.86 -14.59 -10.24
C VAL A 308 -14.54 -13.80 -11.49
N PHE A 309 -14.08 -14.50 -12.53
CA PHE A 309 -14.06 -13.98 -13.88
C PHE A 309 -14.86 -14.94 -14.75
N PRO A 310 -15.74 -14.42 -15.59
CA PRO A 310 -16.43 -15.25 -16.54
C PRO A 310 -15.50 -15.61 -17.71
N PRO A 311 -15.75 -16.73 -18.40
CA PRO A 311 -14.79 -17.35 -19.31
C PRO A 311 -14.53 -16.56 -20.60
N LYS A 312 -15.36 -15.56 -20.96
CA LYS A 312 -15.29 -14.87 -22.26
C LYS A 312 -14.82 -13.41 -22.20
N GLY A 313 -13.87 -13.06 -21.32
CA GLY A 313 -12.83 -12.00 -21.48
C GLY A 313 -13.21 -10.52 -21.76
N ARG A 314 -14.37 -10.21 -22.33
CA ARG A 314 -14.92 -8.86 -22.62
C ARG A 314 -16.01 -8.45 -21.64
N GLU A 315 -16.19 -9.25 -20.61
CA GLU A 315 -17.22 -9.06 -19.64
C GLU A 315 -16.79 -7.98 -18.66
N ARG A 316 -17.78 -7.31 -18.08
CA ARG A 316 -17.62 -6.13 -17.22
C ARG A 316 -16.54 -6.31 -16.15
N ASP A 317 -16.43 -7.49 -15.56
CA ASP A 317 -15.41 -7.80 -14.54
C ASP A 317 -14.00 -7.65 -15.07
N SER A 318 -13.73 -8.06 -16.32
CA SER A 318 -12.42 -7.89 -16.98
C SER A 318 -12.11 -6.42 -17.26
N VAL A 319 -13.13 -5.61 -17.60
CA VAL A 319 -12.99 -4.16 -17.79
C VAL A 319 -12.67 -3.46 -16.48
N ILE A 320 -13.39 -3.78 -15.40
CA ILE A 320 -13.11 -3.26 -14.05
C ILE A 320 -11.69 -3.63 -13.63
N ASP A 321 -11.28 -4.85 -13.94
CA ASP A 321 -9.96 -5.37 -13.63
C ASP A 321 -8.83 -4.56 -14.26
N LEU A 322 -8.89 -4.39 -15.59
CA LEU A 322 -7.91 -3.61 -16.33
C LEU A 322 -7.94 -2.16 -15.86
N SER A 323 -9.12 -1.60 -15.61
CA SER A 323 -9.27 -0.25 -15.07
C SER A 323 -8.52 -0.07 -13.75
N ARG A 324 -8.52 -1.06 -12.85
CA ARG A 324 -7.74 -0.99 -11.60
C ARG A 324 -6.23 -0.97 -11.85
N GLU A 325 -5.73 -1.72 -12.84
CA GLU A 325 -4.31 -1.69 -13.22
C GLU A 325 -3.93 -0.33 -13.84
N ILE A 326 -4.78 0.22 -14.70
CA ILE A 326 -4.59 1.55 -15.29
C ILE A 326 -4.62 2.64 -14.22
N ILE A 327 -5.57 2.60 -13.28
CA ILE A 327 -5.62 3.55 -12.17
C ILE A 327 -4.33 3.44 -11.32
N ALA A 328 -3.85 2.23 -11.00
CA ALA A 328 -2.59 2.06 -10.28
C ALA A 328 -1.39 2.67 -11.03
N ALA A 329 -1.31 2.46 -12.35
CA ALA A 329 -0.28 3.06 -13.19
C ALA A 329 -0.37 4.60 -13.21
N LEU A 330 -1.56 5.16 -13.43
CA LEU A 330 -1.78 6.61 -13.45
C LEU A 330 -1.47 7.25 -12.09
N ILE A 331 -1.80 6.61 -10.98
CA ILE A 331 -1.41 7.09 -9.64
C ILE A 331 0.11 7.08 -9.49
N THR A 332 0.77 6.01 -9.95
CA THR A 332 2.24 5.92 -9.92
C THR A 332 2.87 7.07 -10.69
N ALA A 333 2.39 7.33 -11.91
CA ALA A 333 2.85 8.43 -12.75
C ALA A 333 2.57 9.80 -12.11
N GLN A 334 1.38 10.00 -11.52
CA GLN A 334 1.06 11.22 -10.77
C GLN A 334 1.97 11.42 -9.57
N HIS A 335 2.25 10.37 -8.79
CA HIS A 335 3.15 10.42 -7.65
C HIS A 335 4.57 10.79 -8.09
N ARG A 336 5.08 10.19 -9.17
CA ARG A 336 6.40 10.52 -9.74
C ARG A 336 6.44 11.97 -10.26
N ALA A 337 5.36 12.46 -10.87
CA ALA A 337 5.25 13.84 -11.36
C ALA A 337 5.17 14.92 -10.26
N ARG A 338 5.14 14.52 -8.97
CA ARG A 338 5.24 15.43 -7.80
C ARG A 338 6.68 15.78 -7.45
N GLU A 339 7.67 15.12 -8.06
CA GLU A 339 9.07 15.43 -7.85
C GLU A 339 9.36 16.93 -8.06
N GLY A 340 10.07 17.53 -7.10
CA GLY A 340 10.40 18.96 -7.10
C GLY A 340 9.21 19.91 -6.85
N LYS A 341 7.99 19.40 -6.69
CA LYS A 341 6.79 20.21 -6.44
C LYS A 341 6.43 20.23 -4.96
N GLN A 342 5.67 21.26 -4.57
CA GLN A 342 5.04 21.33 -3.26
C GLN A 342 3.55 21.07 -3.38
N GLU A 343 2.96 20.46 -2.35
CA GLU A 343 1.53 20.24 -2.33
C GLU A 343 0.80 21.57 -2.12
N GLU A 344 -0.04 21.95 -3.08
CA GLU A 344 -1.02 23.01 -2.90
C GLU A 344 -2.26 22.47 -2.20
N ARG A 345 -2.52 22.98 -1.00
CA ARG A 345 -3.70 22.60 -0.22
C ARG A 345 -4.93 23.29 -0.79
N ILE A 346 -5.98 22.52 -1.06
CA ILE A 346 -7.26 23.09 -1.52
C ILE A 346 -7.78 24.06 -0.46
N GLY A 347 -8.07 25.29 -0.88
CA GLY A 347 -8.54 26.32 0.03
C GLY A 347 -7.46 26.91 0.93
N GLN A 348 -6.18 26.66 0.65
CA GLN A 348 -5.09 27.45 1.21
C GLN A 348 -5.37 28.92 0.88
N ASP A 349 -5.39 29.73 1.93
CA ASP A 349 -5.64 31.18 1.88
C ASP A 349 -7.05 31.60 1.38
N ALA A 350 -7.94 30.64 1.11
CA ALA A 350 -9.31 30.94 0.70
C ALA A 350 -10.09 31.60 1.85
N TRP A 351 -11.01 32.51 1.51
CA TRP A 351 -11.76 33.31 2.49
C TRP A 351 -12.51 32.45 3.53
N TRP A 352 -13.00 31.28 3.13
CA TRP A 352 -13.72 30.36 4.01
C TRP A 352 -12.80 29.60 4.97
N ALA A 353 -11.51 29.51 4.66
CA ALA A 353 -10.49 28.88 5.50
C ALA A 353 -9.71 29.88 6.37
N THR A 354 -9.69 31.15 5.99
CA THR A 354 -8.96 32.23 6.67
C THR A 354 -9.83 33.11 7.56
N ARG A 355 -11.14 33.20 7.29
CA ARG A 355 -12.06 34.04 8.08
C ARG A 355 -12.89 33.24 9.08
N PRO A 356 -13.06 33.73 10.32
CA PRO A 356 -14.00 33.15 11.29
C PRO A 356 -15.44 33.18 10.76
N ARG A 357 -16.24 32.15 11.10
CA ARG A 357 -17.66 32.06 10.71
C ARG A 357 -18.52 33.17 11.34
N TRP A 358 -19.73 33.38 10.80
CA TRP A 358 -20.79 34.18 11.44
C TRP A 358 -21.04 33.66 12.86
N GLY A 359 -20.91 34.54 13.85
CA GLY A 359 -21.04 34.19 15.26
C GLY A 359 -19.77 33.68 15.96
N GLY A 360 -18.67 33.48 15.23
CA GLY A 360 -17.36 33.04 15.74
C GLY A 360 -16.29 34.14 15.84
N GLY A 361 -16.54 35.32 15.25
CA GLY A 361 -15.76 36.54 15.52
C GLY A 361 -16.11 37.18 16.86
N PRO A 362 -15.36 38.21 17.30
CA PRO A 362 -15.61 38.92 18.56
C PRO A 362 -17.08 39.37 18.66
N GLY A 363 -17.75 39.05 19.77
CA GLY A 363 -19.15 39.42 20.02
C GLY A 363 -20.24 38.52 19.39
N GLY A 364 -19.88 37.47 18.65
CA GLY A 364 -20.83 36.44 18.21
C GLY A 364 -21.27 35.49 19.34
N PRO A 365 -22.33 34.67 19.19
CA PRO A 365 -22.82 33.77 20.25
C PRO A 365 -21.73 32.79 20.74
N ILE A 366 -20.94 32.24 19.81
CA ILE A 366 -19.81 31.34 20.09
C ILE A 366 -18.54 32.15 20.44
N GLY A 367 -18.44 33.39 19.95
CA GLY A 367 -17.44 34.39 20.36
C GLY A 367 -17.45 34.63 21.87
N LYS A 368 -18.63 35.00 22.38
CA LYS A 368 -18.89 35.37 23.78
C LYS A 368 -18.67 34.23 24.77
N GLU A 369 -19.06 33.00 24.42
CA GLU A 369 -18.89 31.84 25.30
C GLU A 369 -17.41 31.51 25.55
N ALA A 370 -16.56 31.61 24.53
CA ALA A 370 -15.13 31.37 24.71
C ALA A 370 -14.40 32.57 25.35
N GLU A 371 -14.79 33.81 25.04
CA GLU A 371 -14.27 35.00 25.74
C GLU A 371 -14.57 34.92 27.25
N GLN A 372 -15.75 34.41 27.63
CA GLN A 372 -16.10 34.15 29.03
C GLN A 372 -15.28 33.02 29.67
N LEU A 373 -14.91 32.00 28.90
CA LEU A 373 -14.02 30.92 29.36
C LEU A 373 -12.58 31.41 29.51
N ASP A 374 -12.07 32.19 28.56
CA ASP A 374 -10.74 32.82 28.63
C ASP A 374 -10.66 33.80 29.81
N ALA A 375 -11.71 34.62 30.01
CA ALA A 375 -11.82 35.52 31.15
C ALA A 375 -11.85 34.78 32.50
N ARG A 376 -12.56 33.64 32.58
CA ARG A 376 -12.58 32.78 33.77
C ARG A 376 -11.22 32.14 34.05
N ASP A 377 -10.53 31.69 33.01
CA ASP A 377 -9.19 31.09 33.14
C ASP A 377 -8.12 32.14 33.53
N THR A 378 -8.20 33.37 33.02
CA THR A 378 -7.32 34.47 33.46
C THR A 378 -7.61 34.88 34.90
N THR A 379 -8.88 34.84 35.33
CA THR A 379 -9.26 35.14 36.71
C THR A 379 -8.78 34.04 37.66
N ALA A 380 -8.86 32.76 37.25
CA ALA A 380 -8.35 31.63 38.04
C ALA A 380 -6.82 31.63 38.19
N LEU A 381 -6.07 32.20 37.23
CA LEU A 381 -4.62 32.37 37.33
C LEU A 381 -4.20 33.55 38.24
N LEU A 382 -5.08 34.54 38.43
CA LEU A 382 -4.81 35.72 39.27
C LEU A 382 -5.14 35.50 40.76
N VAL A 383 -6.00 34.54 41.09
CA VAL A 383 -6.45 34.25 42.47
C VAL A 383 -5.53 33.25 43.20
N GLY A 384 -4.58 32.62 42.52
CA GLY A 384 -3.76 31.54 43.09
C GLY A 384 -2.53 31.95 43.91
N ASP A 385 -2.26 33.25 44.11
CA ASP A 385 -0.99 33.70 44.69
C ASP A 385 -1.12 34.98 45.52
N LYS A 386 -1.92 34.95 46.60
CA LYS A 386 -1.78 35.87 47.75
C LYS A 386 -2.75 35.49 48.86
N ASP A 387 -2.22 35.13 50.02
CA ASP A 387 -2.52 35.80 51.29
C ASP A 387 -1.72 35.16 52.44
N GLU A 388 -0.52 35.72 52.66
CA GLU A 388 0.13 35.78 53.98
C GLU A 388 -0.13 37.18 54.57
N MET A 389 -0.45 37.19 55.88
CA MET A 389 -0.94 38.31 56.68
C MET A 389 0.17 39.29 57.11
N PRO A 390 -0.15 40.58 57.36
CA PRO A 390 0.38 41.22 58.56
C PRO A 390 -0.62 42.11 59.33
N THR A 391 -0.15 42.55 60.49
CA THR A 391 -0.80 42.90 61.77
C THR A 391 -1.24 44.37 61.99
N LYS A 392 -2.36 44.56 62.73
CA LYS A 392 -2.69 45.48 63.87
C LYS A 392 -2.23 46.96 63.85
N ASP A 393 -2.96 48.01 64.27
CA ASP A 393 -4.14 48.30 65.14
C ASP A 393 -4.46 49.85 64.97
N PRO A 394 -5.36 50.56 65.72
CA PRO A 394 -6.80 50.38 65.99
C PRO A 394 -7.66 51.71 65.97
N VAL A 395 -8.99 51.58 66.21
CA VAL A 395 -9.95 52.51 66.92
C VAL A 395 -11.15 53.13 66.14
N GLU A 396 -12.36 52.76 66.66
CA GLU A 396 -13.69 53.41 66.78
C GLU A 396 -14.41 54.04 65.56
N GLY A 397 -15.73 53.93 65.38
CA GLY A 397 -16.84 53.46 66.21
C GLY A 397 -18.20 53.64 65.49
N ASP A 398 -19.25 53.15 66.17
CA ASP A 398 -20.70 53.41 65.99
C ASP A 398 -21.52 52.82 64.83
N ASN A 399 -22.39 51.88 65.23
CA ASN A 399 -23.75 51.63 64.73
C ASN A 399 -24.72 52.46 65.62
N PRO A 400 -25.96 52.85 65.23
CA PRO A 400 -26.98 51.84 64.88
C PRO A 400 -28.19 52.26 63.99
N SER A 401 -28.99 51.24 63.66
CA SER A 401 -30.47 51.24 63.61
C SER A 401 -31.29 51.78 62.41
N ALA A 402 -32.01 50.81 61.80
CA ALA A 402 -33.48 50.70 61.76
C ALA A 402 -34.32 51.24 60.57
N ALA A 403 -34.96 50.26 59.91
CA ALA A 403 -36.41 50.14 59.62
C ALA A 403 -37.10 50.95 58.50
N GLY A 404 -37.86 50.22 57.66
CA GLY A 404 -38.98 50.71 56.83
C GLY A 404 -39.23 49.85 55.58
N LYS A 405 -40.03 48.76 55.66
CA LYS A 405 -41.47 48.63 55.28
C LYS A 405 -41.71 48.61 53.74
N ASN A 406 -42.14 47.46 53.19
CA ASN A 406 -43.52 47.10 52.74
C ASN A 406 -44.01 47.91 51.54
N SER A 407 -44.73 47.45 50.51
CA SER A 407 -45.44 46.23 50.10
C SER A 407 -45.88 46.49 48.63
N SER A 408 -46.04 45.49 47.75
CA SER A 408 -47.30 44.82 47.35
C SER A 408 -47.52 44.91 45.82
N SER A 409 -48.00 43.78 45.28
CA SER A 409 -48.19 43.33 43.89
C SER A 409 -49.26 44.11 43.07
N PRO A 410 -49.57 43.75 41.79
CA PRO A 410 -50.43 42.58 41.52
C PRO A 410 -50.04 41.73 40.29
N SER A 411 -50.53 40.49 40.33
CA SER A 411 -50.56 39.46 39.29
C SER A 411 -51.82 39.55 38.42
N LEU A 412 -51.73 39.26 37.12
CA LEU A 412 -52.77 38.59 36.30
C LEU A 412 -52.07 37.87 35.12
N THR A 413 -52.07 36.53 35.09
CA THR A 413 -52.83 35.63 34.15
C THR A 413 -52.46 35.80 32.66
N ALA A 414 -52.30 34.80 31.79
CA ALA A 414 -52.37 33.35 31.80
C ALA A 414 -51.66 32.84 30.51
N GLY A 415 -51.24 31.57 30.45
CA GLY A 415 -50.81 30.95 29.19
C GLY A 415 -49.81 29.81 29.33
N ARG A 416 -50.21 28.71 30.01
CA ARG A 416 -49.50 27.43 29.96
C ARG A 416 -49.88 26.70 28.67
N SER A 417 -48.90 26.14 27.98
CA SER A 417 -49.04 24.77 27.46
C SER A 417 -47.70 24.06 27.51
N SER A 418 -47.79 22.82 27.98
CA SER A 418 -46.70 21.98 28.46
C SER A 418 -46.24 20.99 27.41
N SER A 419 -44.93 20.77 27.41
CA SER A 419 -44.20 19.49 27.32
C SER A 419 -44.92 18.26 26.76
N ARG A 420 -44.27 17.58 25.80
CA ARG A 420 -43.71 16.22 25.97
C ARG A 420 -43.02 15.73 24.71
N SER A 421 -41.71 15.52 24.80
CA SER A 421 -40.89 14.79 23.83
C SER A 421 -40.86 13.29 24.21
N SER A 422 -41.31 12.44 23.30
CA SER A 422 -41.12 10.98 23.35
C SER A 422 -40.19 10.53 22.23
N TRP A 423 -39.03 10.01 22.65
CA TRP A 423 -38.22 8.95 22.06
C TRP A 423 -38.66 8.36 20.72
N LEU A 424 -37.76 8.39 19.72
CA LEU A 424 -37.52 7.24 18.85
C LEU A 424 -36.05 7.23 18.40
N ARG A 425 -35.58 5.99 18.23
CA ARG A 425 -34.21 5.48 18.20
C ARG A 425 -33.73 5.38 16.76
N GLY A 426 -32.48 5.74 16.49
CA GLY A 426 -31.83 5.54 15.19
C GLY A 426 -30.34 5.31 15.35
N SER A 427 -29.92 4.06 15.17
CA SER A 427 -28.56 3.55 15.30
C SER A 427 -27.54 4.26 14.41
N ALA A 428 -26.38 4.60 14.98
CA ALA A 428 -25.14 4.82 14.24
C ALA A 428 -24.12 3.78 14.69
N SER A 429 -23.62 3.03 13.71
CA SER A 429 -22.63 1.97 13.81
C SER A 429 -21.26 2.53 14.23
N SER A 430 -20.70 1.90 15.27
CA SER A 430 -19.36 2.13 15.77
C SER A 430 -18.31 1.45 14.89
N SER A 431 -17.32 2.21 14.44
CA SER A 431 -16.05 1.69 13.93
C SER A 431 -15.01 1.84 15.04
N SER A 432 -14.83 0.75 15.79
CA SER A 432 -13.80 0.65 16.84
C SER A 432 -12.45 0.31 16.21
N ARG A 433 -11.51 1.24 16.30
CA ARG A 433 -10.07 0.97 16.21
C ARG A 433 -9.54 0.86 17.64
N SER A 434 -9.15 -0.35 18.05
CA SER A 434 -8.43 -0.59 19.29
C SER A 434 -7.12 -1.31 18.97
N SER A 435 -6.02 -0.63 19.24
CA SER A 435 -4.67 -1.19 19.33
C SER A 435 -3.97 -0.42 20.44
N GLU A 436 -3.67 -1.06 21.56
CA GLU A 436 -2.50 -0.91 22.45
C GLU A 436 -2.57 -2.10 23.44
N LEU A 437 -1.66 -3.08 23.33
CA LEU A 437 -0.34 -3.12 23.95
C LEU A 437 -0.40 -3.24 25.48
N PHE A 438 -0.20 -4.49 25.91
CA PHE A 438 0.10 -4.90 27.28
C PHE A 438 1.48 -4.36 27.68
N SER A 439 1.58 -3.75 28.84
CA SER A 439 2.83 -3.65 29.59
C SER A 439 2.54 -3.70 31.08
N SER A 440 3.22 -4.65 31.71
CA SER A 440 3.07 -5.17 33.06
C SER A 440 3.59 -4.21 34.13
N SER A 441 2.86 -4.17 35.24
CA SER A 441 3.20 -3.55 36.52
C SER A 441 4.25 -4.34 37.29
N SER A 442 5.26 -3.67 37.82
CA SER A 442 6.04 -4.16 38.97
C SER A 442 6.41 -3.02 39.91
N SER A 443 6.46 -3.39 41.18
CA SER A 443 6.34 -2.61 42.40
C SER A 443 7.59 -1.86 42.87
N SER A 444 7.32 -0.94 43.79
CA SER A 444 8.15 -0.04 44.59
C SER A 444 9.31 -0.64 45.41
N SER A 445 10.38 0.15 45.57
CA SER A 445 11.15 0.28 46.82
C SER A 445 11.94 1.62 46.83
N SER A 446 12.52 1.96 47.98
CA SER A 446 12.56 3.28 48.62
C SER A 446 13.87 4.08 48.51
N SER A 447 13.69 5.41 48.60
CA SER A 447 14.52 6.46 49.25
C SER A 447 16.02 6.59 48.94
N SER A 448 16.42 7.77 48.43
CA SER A 448 17.29 8.71 49.17
C SER A 448 17.37 10.07 48.48
N SER A 449 17.55 11.09 49.31
CA SER A 449 17.55 12.53 49.07
C SER A 449 18.73 13.04 48.24
N SER A 450 18.46 13.86 47.22
CA SER A 450 19.30 15.01 46.89
C SER A 450 18.52 16.01 46.03
N SER A 451 18.64 17.27 46.42
CA SER A 451 18.07 18.46 45.82
C SER A 451 18.60 18.70 44.40
N ALA A 452 17.72 18.62 43.40
CA ALA A 452 17.96 19.18 42.07
C ALA A 452 16.65 19.71 41.49
N LEU A 453 16.69 20.97 41.05
CA LEU A 453 15.60 21.73 40.45
C LEU A 453 14.94 20.94 39.30
N GLN A 454 13.67 20.57 39.45
CA GLN A 454 12.86 20.05 38.34
C GLN A 454 12.45 21.20 37.41
N PRO A 455 12.58 21.07 36.08
CA PRO A 455 11.93 21.97 35.14
C PRO A 455 10.40 21.76 35.19
N PRO A 456 9.59 22.81 34.91
CA PRO A 456 8.15 22.74 35.07
C PRO A 456 7.52 21.71 34.11
N ASN A 457 6.66 20.86 34.66
CA ASN A 457 5.85 19.88 33.92
C ASN A 457 5.16 20.52 32.71
N PRO A 458 5.19 19.90 31.51
CA PRO A 458 4.42 20.40 30.38
C PRO A 458 2.93 20.28 30.68
N LYS A 459 2.25 21.44 30.75
CA LYS A 459 0.81 21.55 30.98
C LYS A 459 0.05 20.64 30.02
N ARG A 460 -0.83 19.78 30.56
CA ARG A 460 -1.74 18.95 29.75
C ARG A 460 -2.48 19.84 28.74
N PRO A 461 -2.60 19.43 27.46
CA PRO A 461 -3.27 20.24 26.45
C PRO A 461 -4.74 20.47 26.84
N ARG A 462 -5.16 21.74 26.86
CA ARG A 462 -6.50 22.19 27.24
C ARG A 462 -7.52 21.69 26.21
N LYS A 463 -8.27 20.65 26.55
CA LYS A 463 -9.20 19.93 25.65
C LYS A 463 -10.42 20.77 25.22
N GLY A 464 -10.76 21.84 25.95
CA GLY A 464 -11.93 22.70 25.70
C GLY A 464 -11.74 23.78 24.63
N LEU A 465 -10.63 24.52 24.65
CA LEU A 465 -10.34 25.60 23.68
C LEU A 465 -10.25 25.07 22.24
N ALA A 466 -9.60 23.90 22.08
CA ALA A 466 -9.40 23.27 20.78
C ALA A 466 -10.71 22.92 20.05
N ILE A 467 -11.83 22.72 20.80
CA ILE A 467 -13.13 22.42 20.21
C ILE A 467 -13.79 23.69 19.67
N TYR A 468 -13.76 24.80 20.42
CA TYR A 468 -14.35 26.08 19.99
C TYR A 468 -13.55 26.68 18.82
N ASP A 469 -12.23 26.57 18.84
CA ASP A 469 -11.36 26.99 17.73
C ASP A 469 -11.61 26.17 16.45
N ALA A 470 -11.93 24.87 16.59
CA ALA A 470 -12.31 24.02 15.46
C ALA A 470 -13.69 24.39 14.87
N TYR A 471 -14.60 24.95 15.67
CA TYR A 471 -15.91 25.44 15.20
C TYR A 471 -15.83 26.82 14.54
N ARG A 472 -14.86 27.67 14.94
CA ARG A 472 -14.70 29.04 14.42
C ARG A 472 -14.16 29.10 12.99
N MET A 473 -13.33 28.15 12.58
CA MET A 473 -12.65 28.15 11.27
C MET A 473 -12.91 26.86 10.50
N VAL A 474 -13.28 26.96 9.21
CA VAL A 474 -13.20 25.78 8.32
C VAL A 474 -11.72 25.52 8.08
N ARG A 475 -11.16 24.48 8.69
CA ARG A 475 -9.80 24.08 8.33
C ARG A 475 -9.80 23.57 6.89
N PRO A 476 -8.81 23.95 6.06
CA PRO A 476 -8.72 23.34 4.75
C PRO A 476 -8.52 21.82 4.91
N PRO A 477 -8.79 21.00 3.89
CA PRO A 477 -8.60 19.55 3.96
C PRO A 477 -7.16 19.20 4.37
N ALA A 478 -6.92 18.07 5.04
CA ALA A 478 -5.55 17.66 5.36
C ALA A 478 -4.68 17.56 4.10
N MET A 479 -3.36 17.68 4.26
CA MET A 479 -2.40 17.36 3.20
C MET A 479 -2.68 15.96 2.66
N GLN A 480 -2.77 15.85 1.34
CA GLN A 480 -3.06 14.62 0.63
C GLN A 480 -1.76 13.91 0.24
N TRP A 481 -0.62 14.59 0.30
CA TRP A 481 0.68 14.00 0.08
C TRP A 481 1.23 13.46 1.40
N ASP A 482 1.89 12.31 1.33
CA ASP A 482 2.47 11.69 2.52
C ASP A 482 3.75 12.45 2.94
N PRO A 483 3.81 13.06 4.13
CA PRO A 483 4.97 13.83 4.58
C PRO A 483 6.23 12.97 4.80
N LYS A 484 6.09 11.65 4.85
CA LYS A 484 7.21 10.70 4.94
C LYS A 484 7.63 10.12 3.59
N THR A 485 7.00 10.54 2.50
CA THR A 485 7.36 10.12 1.15
C THR A 485 8.03 11.27 0.41
N ARG A 486 9.26 11.05 -0.02
CA ARG A 486 9.94 11.90 -0.99
C ARG A 486 9.54 11.40 -2.37
N TYR A 487 8.63 12.12 -3.02
CA TYR A 487 8.19 11.80 -4.36
C TYR A 487 9.33 12.03 -5.36
N THR A 488 9.72 10.97 -6.06
CA THR A 488 10.87 10.95 -6.97
C THR A 488 10.57 10.02 -8.13
N ALA A 489 10.82 10.45 -9.37
CA ALA A 489 10.61 9.67 -10.59
C ALA A 489 11.75 8.67 -10.85
N ILE A 490 12.05 7.81 -9.87
CA ILE A 490 13.16 6.85 -9.93
C ILE A 490 13.01 5.95 -11.17
N GLY A 491 14.06 5.88 -12.00
CA GLY A 491 14.08 5.05 -13.21
C GLY A 491 13.38 5.63 -14.44
N ARG A 492 12.80 6.83 -14.35
CA ARG A 492 12.18 7.52 -15.49
C ARG A 492 13.26 7.87 -16.52
N GLN A 493 12.96 7.69 -17.79
CA GLN A 493 13.85 8.09 -18.88
C GLN A 493 13.86 9.62 -18.98
N ARG A 494 15.05 10.24 -19.03
CA ARG A 494 15.17 11.70 -19.19
C ARG A 494 14.97 12.08 -20.66
N GLY A 495 14.44 13.28 -20.90
CA GLY A 495 14.22 13.81 -22.25
C GLY A 495 13.02 13.24 -23.01
N THR A 496 12.22 12.37 -22.39
CA THR A 496 10.97 11.84 -22.96
C THR A 496 9.76 12.59 -22.45
N ASP A 497 8.73 12.70 -23.30
CA ASP A 497 7.41 13.31 -23.02
C ASP A 497 6.40 12.30 -22.43
N TYR A 498 6.92 11.18 -21.93
CA TYR A 498 6.16 10.12 -21.29
C TYR A 498 6.93 9.56 -20.11
N ASP A 499 6.20 8.87 -19.24
CA ASP A 499 6.74 8.07 -18.15
C ASP A 499 6.38 6.59 -18.33
N ASP A 500 7.39 5.72 -18.35
CA ASP A 500 7.20 4.26 -18.28
C ASP A 500 7.15 3.86 -16.79
N VAL A 501 5.97 3.44 -16.32
CA VAL A 501 5.70 2.95 -14.95
C VAL A 501 5.43 1.46 -14.96
N PHE A 502 5.67 0.79 -13.82
CA PHE A 502 5.44 -0.64 -13.68
C PHE A 502 4.30 -0.94 -12.70
N VAL A 503 3.47 -1.93 -13.04
CA VAL A 503 2.42 -2.46 -12.17
C VAL A 503 2.61 -3.96 -12.04
N ILE A 504 2.76 -4.44 -10.81
CA ILE A 504 2.79 -5.86 -10.49
C ILE A 504 1.38 -6.25 -10.06
N SER A 505 0.68 -6.95 -10.93
CA SER A 505 -0.69 -7.40 -10.74
C SER A 505 -0.70 -8.82 -10.20
N SER A 506 -1.58 -9.11 -9.24
CA SER A 506 -1.78 -10.46 -8.74
C SER A 506 -3.25 -10.79 -8.62
N LEU A 507 -3.59 -12.01 -9.00
CA LEU A 507 -4.94 -12.52 -8.97
C LEU A 507 -4.89 -14.00 -8.62
N PHE A 508 -5.74 -14.45 -7.67
CA PHE A 508 -5.65 -15.80 -7.13
C PHE A 508 -4.24 -16.10 -6.61
N HIS A 509 -3.61 -17.17 -7.08
CA HIS A 509 -2.21 -17.55 -6.91
C HIS A 509 -1.33 -17.17 -8.12
N HIS A 510 -1.83 -16.33 -9.03
CA HIS A 510 -1.11 -15.88 -10.22
C HIS A 510 -0.55 -14.47 -10.05
N VAL A 511 0.53 -14.18 -10.76
CA VAL A 511 1.15 -12.85 -10.87
C VAL A 511 1.43 -12.49 -12.32
N SER A 512 1.31 -11.22 -12.67
CA SER A 512 1.62 -10.67 -13.99
C SER A 512 2.25 -9.29 -13.82
N ILE A 513 3.24 -8.97 -14.64
CA ILE A 513 3.97 -7.70 -14.57
C ILE A 513 3.60 -6.88 -15.81
N LEU A 514 3.26 -5.61 -15.58
CA LEU A 514 2.88 -4.67 -16.61
C LEU A 514 3.88 -3.53 -16.67
N ARG A 515 4.24 -3.13 -17.88
CA ARG A 515 4.81 -1.82 -18.18
C ARG A 515 3.71 -0.97 -18.79
N VAL A 516 3.52 0.23 -18.25
CA VAL A 516 2.53 1.18 -18.75
C VAL A 516 3.24 2.48 -19.09
N ARG A 517 3.14 2.90 -20.35
CA ARG A 517 3.61 4.20 -20.80
C ARG A 517 2.50 5.22 -20.65
N VAL A 518 2.76 6.23 -19.84
CA VAL A 518 1.82 7.32 -19.54
C VAL A 518 2.37 8.61 -20.14
N PRO A 519 1.72 9.21 -21.16
CA PRO A 519 2.14 10.50 -21.69
C PRO A 519 2.05 11.61 -20.64
N ASP A 520 3.02 12.52 -20.60
CA ASP A 520 2.99 13.66 -19.66
C ASP A 520 1.79 14.58 -19.93
N ARG A 521 1.43 14.75 -21.20
CA ARG A 521 0.25 15.51 -21.61
C ARG A 521 -1.05 14.94 -21.03
N LEU A 522 -1.17 13.62 -20.92
CA LEU A 522 -2.33 13.00 -20.27
C LEU A 522 -2.40 13.39 -18.79
N LEU A 523 -1.27 13.40 -18.08
CA LEU A 523 -1.22 13.88 -16.69
C LEU A 523 -1.55 15.37 -16.59
N GLY A 524 -1.12 16.18 -17.56
CA GLY A 524 -1.48 17.59 -17.68
C GLY A 524 -3.00 17.79 -17.83
N VAL A 525 -3.65 17.03 -18.72
CA VAL A 525 -5.11 17.06 -18.92
C VAL A 525 -5.85 16.63 -17.65
N LEU A 526 -5.45 15.51 -17.01
CA LEU A 526 -6.06 15.07 -15.75
C LEU A 526 -5.84 16.08 -14.60
N GLY A 527 -4.74 16.82 -14.64
CA GLY A 527 -4.38 17.88 -13.70
C GLY A 527 -4.98 19.24 -14.04
N SER A 528 -5.76 19.38 -15.12
CA SER A 528 -6.26 20.66 -15.64
C SER A 528 -5.19 21.68 -16.03
N ALA A 529 -3.97 21.24 -16.29
CA ALA A 529 -2.88 22.10 -16.78
C ALA A 529 -2.91 22.28 -18.30
N GLU A 530 -3.51 21.34 -19.03
CA GLU A 530 -3.56 21.32 -20.49
C GLU A 530 -5.00 21.12 -21.00
N PRO A 531 -5.40 21.72 -22.13
CA PRO A 531 -6.70 21.47 -22.75
C PRO A 531 -6.77 20.05 -23.30
N ASP A 532 -7.95 19.43 -23.25
CA ASP A 532 -8.14 18.10 -23.84
C ASP A 532 -8.36 18.21 -25.36
N SER A 533 -7.31 17.97 -26.13
CA SER A 533 -7.34 17.87 -27.59
C SER A 533 -7.69 16.45 -28.09
N GLY A 534 -8.25 15.60 -27.24
CA GLY A 534 -8.52 14.19 -27.53
C GLY A 534 -7.25 13.33 -27.60
N VAL A 535 -7.43 12.03 -27.83
CA VAL A 535 -6.35 11.02 -27.81
C VAL A 535 -5.21 11.37 -28.79
N ALA A 536 -5.52 11.98 -29.93
CA ALA A 536 -4.51 12.37 -30.92
C ALA A 536 -3.51 13.41 -30.38
N GLY A 537 -3.96 14.37 -29.55
CA GLY A 537 -3.09 15.42 -29.03
C GLY A 537 -2.48 15.15 -27.65
N ARG A 538 -3.11 14.27 -26.82
CA ARG A 538 -2.56 13.87 -25.51
C ARG A 538 -1.76 12.56 -25.51
N GLY A 539 -1.84 11.77 -26.59
CA GLY A 539 -1.19 10.47 -26.70
C GLY A 539 -2.02 9.30 -26.15
N ARG A 540 -1.50 8.09 -26.35
CA ARG A 540 -2.12 6.82 -25.92
C ARG A 540 -1.43 6.26 -24.67
N VAL A 541 -2.17 5.50 -23.89
CA VAL A 541 -1.64 4.73 -22.76
C VAL A 541 -1.29 3.33 -23.27
N GLU A 542 -0.01 3.10 -23.55
CA GLU A 542 0.48 1.82 -24.04
C GLU A 542 0.78 0.89 -22.86
N VAL A 543 0.27 -0.34 -22.91
CA VAL A 543 0.38 -1.34 -21.85
C VAL A 543 0.98 -2.60 -22.42
N TRP A 544 2.12 -3.04 -21.89
CA TRP A 544 2.69 -4.35 -22.19
C TRP A 544 2.57 -5.22 -20.95
N ARG A 545 1.96 -6.40 -21.09
CA ARG A 545 1.70 -7.33 -19.99
C ARG A 545 2.42 -8.65 -20.25
N THR A 546 3.13 -9.18 -19.25
CA THR A 546 3.60 -10.57 -19.31
C THR A 546 2.42 -11.54 -19.28
N ARG A 547 2.65 -12.81 -19.64
CA ARG A 547 1.70 -13.86 -19.27
C ARG A 547 1.48 -13.88 -17.75
N TRP A 548 0.39 -14.50 -17.33
CA TRP A 548 0.19 -14.82 -15.92
C TRP A 548 1.08 -16.01 -15.53
N PHE A 549 1.80 -15.87 -14.43
CA PHE A 549 2.65 -16.90 -13.84
C PHE A 549 1.94 -17.51 -12.64
N ASP A 550 1.83 -18.83 -12.60
CA ASP A 550 1.21 -19.59 -11.51
C ASP A 550 2.22 -19.89 -10.39
N PHE A 551 1.97 -19.38 -9.18
CA PHE A 551 2.88 -19.62 -8.04
C PHE A 551 2.91 -21.07 -7.54
N PHE A 552 2.01 -21.97 -7.93
CA PHE A 552 2.17 -23.40 -7.64
C PHE A 552 3.15 -24.08 -8.60
N ILE A 553 3.34 -23.54 -9.80
CA ILE A 553 4.27 -24.09 -10.79
C ILE A 553 5.69 -23.56 -10.52
N ALA A 554 6.63 -24.48 -10.28
CA ALA A 554 8.00 -24.12 -9.90
C ALA A 554 8.72 -23.25 -10.96
N GLN A 555 8.53 -23.55 -12.25
CA GLN A 555 9.14 -22.78 -13.34
C GLN A 555 8.55 -21.37 -13.45
N ASP A 556 7.24 -21.24 -13.30
CA ASP A 556 6.54 -19.95 -13.32
C ASP A 556 7.01 -19.02 -12.19
N ARG A 557 7.37 -19.56 -11.02
CA ARG A 557 7.99 -18.75 -9.95
C ARG A 557 9.32 -18.14 -10.38
N VAL A 558 10.15 -18.91 -11.06
CA VAL A 558 11.47 -18.46 -11.54
C VAL A 558 11.29 -17.42 -12.64
N GLU A 559 10.38 -17.65 -13.60
CA GLU A 559 10.07 -16.67 -14.64
C GLU A 559 9.50 -15.37 -14.07
N ALA A 560 8.56 -15.45 -13.12
CA ALA A 560 8.06 -14.29 -12.40
C ALA A 560 9.18 -13.55 -11.63
N MET A 561 10.11 -14.30 -11.04
CA MET A 561 11.25 -13.73 -10.32
C MET A 561 12.19 -12.99 -11.28
N ARG A 562 12.49 -13.56 -12.46
CA ARG A 562 13.24 -12.89 -13.54
C ARG A 562 12.56 -11.60 -13.98
N ALA A 563 11.24 -11.62 -14.18
CA ALA A 563 10.48 -10.42 -14.56
C ALA A 563 10.60 -9.28 -13.53
N VAL A 564 10.45 -9.60 -12.24
CA VAL A 564 10.62 -8.62 -11.15
C VAL A 564 12.07 -8.15 -11.07
N TRP A 565 13.05 -9.05 -11.25
CA TRP A 565 14.47 -8.70 -11.25
C TRP A 565 14.81 -7.72 -12.37
N VAL A 566 14.34 -7.97 -13.59
CA VAL A 566 14.52 -7.09 -14.75
C VAL A 566 13.92 -5.70 -14.49
N VAL A 567 12.70 -5.64 -13.95
CA VAL A 567 12.06 -4.36 -13.60
C VAL A 567 12.88 -3.61 -12.55
N MET A 568 13.35 -4.28 -11.50
CA MET A 568 14.15 -3.63 -10.45
C MET A 568 15.52 -3.19 -10.96
N ALA A 569 16.20 -4.02 -11.74
CA ALA A 569 17.50 -3.71 -12.35
C ALA A 569 17.39 -2.49 -13.29
N TYR A 570 16.36 -2.45 -14.13
CA TYR A 570 16.10 -1.31 -14.99
C TYR A 570 15.73 -0.06 -14.17
N ALA A 571 14.73 -0.14 -13.29
CA ALA A 571 14.24 1.03 -12.57
C ALA A 571 15.29 1.64 -11.63
N MET A 572 16.17 0.81 -11.05
CA MET A 572 17.22 1.24 -10.12
C MET A 572 18.58 1.50 -10.80
N ARG A 573 18.67 1.41 -12.13
CA ARG A 573 19.90 1.70 -12.88
C ARG A 573 20.43 3.10 -12.59
N LYS A 574 21.75 3.27 -12.53
CA LYS A 574 22.38 4.60 -12.50
C LYS A 574 22.11 5.32 -13.83
N SER A 575 21.56 6.53 -13.78
CA SER A 575 21.36 7.33 -15.01
C SER A 575 22.69 7.97 -15.42
N GLN A 576 22.98 8.07 -16.72
CA GLN A 576 24.25 8.60 -17.23
C GLN A 576 24.54 10.04 -16.76
N ASP A 577 23.50 10.80 -16.42
CA ASP A 577 23.61 12.21 -16.00
C ASP A 577 23.77 12.41 -14.48
N ASP A 578 23.70 11.36 -13.65
CA ASP A 578 23.91 11.50 -12.19
C ASP A 578 25.39 11.78 -11.83
N GLY A 579 26.29 11.85 -12.84
CA GLY A 579 27.72 12.10 -12.69
C GLY A 579 28.16 13.56 -12.82
N THR A 580 27.30 14.49 -13.25
CA THR A 580 27.73 15.88 -13.54
C THR A 580 27.56 16.88 -12.40
N GLU A 581 26.90 16.53 -11.29
CA GLU A 581 26.64 17.49 -10.19
C GLU A 581 27.45 17.25 -8.90
N SER A 582 28.32 16.23 -8.84
CA SER A 582 29.04 15.88 -7.59
C SER A 582 30.57 15.98 -7.61
N ASP A 583 31.20 16.27 -8.76
CA ASP A 583 32.68 16.26 -8.85
C ASP A 583 33.36 17.65 -8.93
N GLU A 584 32.63 18.77 -9.03
CA GLU A 584 33.27 20.11 -9.08
C GLU A 584 33.41 20.82 -7.72
N GLY A 585 32.88 20.27 -6.62
CA GLY A 585 32.90 20.93 -5.31
C GLY A 585 34.03 20.55 -4.36
N GLY A 586 34.88 19.58 -4.72
CA GLY A 586 35.57 18.76 -3.71
C GLY A 586 37.09 18.64 -3.78
N ILE A 587 37.84 19.39 -4.61
CA ILE A 587 39.31 19.29 -4.63
C ILE A 587 39.97 20.65 -4.89
N LYS A 588 39.89 21.58 -3.93
CA LYS A 588 40.79 22.76 -3.88
C LYS A 588 41.08 23.25 -2.46
N VAL A 589 41.34 22.37 -1.49
CA VAL A 589 42.08 22.75 -0.27
C VAL A 589 42.86 21.54 0.21
N LEU A 590 44.14 21.42 -0.17
CA LEU A 590 45.25 20.74 0.54
C LEU A 590 46.43 20.50 -0.40
N GLN A 591 46.95 21.57 -1.03
CA GLN A 591 48.32 21.59 -1.56
C GLN A 591 48.81 23.03 -1.47
N GLY A 592 49.47 23.35 -0.36
CA GLY A 592 49.95 24.69 -0.09
C GLY A 592 50.49 24.87 1.32
N ARG A 593 51.23 23.89 1.85
CA ARG A 593 52.01 24.05 3.09
C ARG A 593 53.04 22.94 3.27
N GLN A 594 54.05 22.92 2.40
CA GLN A 594 55.39 22.39 2.69
C GLN A 594 56.32 22.67 1.50
N ALA A 595 57.02 23.80 1.55
CA ALA A 595 58.28 24.06 0.85
C ALA A 595 58.78 25.46 1.24
N LYS A 596 59.42 25.59 2.40
CA LYS A 596 60.31 26.72 2.72
C LYS A 596 61.29 26.36 3.84
N GLU A 597 62.24 25.51 3.50
CA GLU A 597 63.64 25.49 3.96
C GLU A 597 64.41 25.07 2.70
N GLY A 598 65.57 25.57 2.31
CA GLY A 598 66.49 26.57 2.80
C GLY A 598 67.61 26.54 1.75
N GLY A 599 68.00 27.69 1.21
CA GLY A 599 68.96 27.76 0.10
C GLY A 599 69.73 29.06 0.14
N SER A 600 70.79 29.03 0.92
CA SER A 600 71.81 30.07 1.11
C SER A 600 72.35 30.66 -0.19
N LYS A 601 72.48 31.99 -0.23
CA LYS A 601 73.59 32.76 -0.84
C LYS A 601 73.46 34.22 -0.42
N GLY A 602 74.47 34.73 0.30
CA GLY A 602 74.62 36.13 0.69
C GLY A 602 74.81 36.28 2.18
#